data_AF-A0A920JYT6-F1
#
_entry.id   AF-A0A920JYT6-F1
#
_cell.length_a   1.000
_cell.length_b   1.000
_cell.length_c   1.000
_cell.angle_alpha   90.00
_cell.angle_beta   90.00
_cell.angle_gamma   90.00
#
_symmetry.space_group_name_H-M   'P 1'
#
loop_
_entity.id
_entity.type
_entity.pdbx_description
1 polymer ?
#
loop_
_entity_poly.entity_id
_entity_poly.type
_entity_poly.pdbx_seq_one_letter_code
_entity_poly.pdbx_strand_id
1 'polypeptide(L)'
;MIENREIMMRMFPELFEKINIEPVENYSSYLLDIMKSLAPRKCEGDPKIVILTPGPLNSAYYEHSYLADTMGVELVQGSDLIVEDNITFMRTTQGKQKVDIIYRRIDDDFIDPLSFNETSVIGVPGLFHSYKSGYVNICSAPGSGIADDKAIYTYMPDIIRFYLGEEPKLPSIKTWRCSKAADRKYVLG
;
A
#
# COMPACT_ATOMS: atom_id res chain seq x y z
N MET A 1 15.30 -5.95 -1.62
CA MET A 1 15.32 -7.43 -1.58
C MET A 1 15.50 -8.01 -2.97
N ILE A 2 14.70 -7.60 -3.96
CA ILE A 2 14.82 -8.06 -5.37
C ILE A 2 16.18 -7.69 -5.95
N GLU A 3 16.62 -6.43 -5.81
CA GLU A 3 17.95 -6.02 -6.30
C GLU A 3 19.10 -6.77 -5.62
N ASN A 4 19.00 -7.02 -4.30
CA ASN A 4 20.01 -7.81 -3.59
C ASN A 4 20.10 -9.23 -4.19
N ARG A 5 18.98 -9.84 -4.58
CA ARG A 5 18.98 -11.15 -5.25
C ARG A 5 19.67 -11.07 -6.60
N GLU A 6 19.34 -10.08 -7.41
CA GLU A 6 19.94 -9.88 -8.73
C GLU A 6 21.47 -9.68 -8.65
N ILE A 7 21.93 -8.86 -7.70
CA ILE A 7 23.36 -8.63 -7.47
C ILE A 7 24.05 -9.91 -7.00
N MET A 8 23.44 -10.67 -6.07
CA MET A 8 24.01 -11.94 -5.60
C MET A 8 24.14 -12.98 -6.71
N MET A 9 23.15 -13.06 -7.62
CA MET A 9 23.21 -13.96 -8.78
C MET A 9 24.32 -13.56 -9.75
N ARG A 10 24.60 -12.26 -9.91
CA ARG A 10 25.69 -11.76 -10.75
C ARG A 10 27.07 -11.96 -10.11
N MET A 11 27.18 -11.76 -8.81
CA MET A 11 28.46 -11.81 -8.09
C MET A 11 28.90 -13.23 -7.73
N PHE A 12 27.95 -14.13 -7.46
CA PHE A 12 28.22 -15.49 -6.98
C PHE A 12 27.36 -16.54 -7.70
N PRO A 13 27.36 -16.61 -9.05
CA PRO A 13 26.51 -17.52 -9.81
C PRO A 13 26.69 -18.99 -9.39
N GLU A 14 27.92 -19.40 -9.04
CA GLU A 14 28.24 -20.75 -8.58
C GLU A 14 27.53 -21.16 -7.28
N LEU A 15 27.10 -20.19 -6.46
CA LEU A 15 26.30 -20.47 -5.26
C LEU A 15 24.87 -20.88 -5.63
N PHE A 16 24.32 -20.25 -6.68
CA PHE A 16 22.97 -20.52 -7.18
C PHE A 16 22.89 -21.82 -7.99
N GLU A 17 24.00 -22.30 -8.55
CA GLU A 17 24.05 -23.64 -9.16
C GLU A 17 24.04 -24.77 -8.11
N LYS A 18 24.63 -24.50 -6.93
CA LYS A 18 24.80 -25.52 -5.87
C LYS A 18 23.62 -25.58 -4.90
N ILE A 19 22.89 -24.48 -4.76
CA ILE A 19 21.76 -24.37 -3.83
C ILE A 19 20.51 -24.08 -4.65
N ASN A 20 19.47 -24.88 -4.45
CA ASN A 20 18.17 -24.58 -5.05
C ASN A 20 17.49 -23.45 -4.27
N ILE A 21 17.63 -22.21 -4.75
CA ILE A 21 17.09 -21.03 -4.08
C ILE A 21 15.80 -20.59 -4.77
N GLU A 22 14.72 -20.43 -4.00
CA GLU A 22 13.44 -19.95 -4.51
C GLU A 22 13.58 -18.55 -5.16
N PRO A 23 12.93 -18.33 -6.33
CA PRO A 23 12.92 -17.02 -6.99
C PRO A 23 12.03 -16.02 -6.25
N VAL A 24 12.39 -14.74 -6.34
CA VAL A 24 11.63 -13.62 -5.73
C VAL A 24 11.18 -12.58 -6.75
N GLU A 25 11.52 -12.77 -8.02
CA GLU A 25 11.28 -11.83 -9.12
C GLU A 25 9.79 -11.69 -9.46
N ASN A 26 9.00 -12.73 -9.19
CA ASN A 26 7.56 -12.77 -9.46
C ASN A 26 6.71 -11.94 -8.48
N TYR A 27 7.33 -11.19 -7.56
CA TYR A 27 6.60 -10.38 -6.58
C TYR A 27 5.67 -9.36 -7.26
N SER A 28 6.15 -8.65 -8.29
CA SER A 28 5.36 -7.60 -8.96
C SER A 28 4.15 -8.20 -9.69
N SER A 29 4.31 -9.35 -10.34
CA SER A 29 3.21 -10.03 -11.03
C SER A 29 2.16 -10.55 -10.05
N TYR A 30 2.57 -11.17 -8.93
CA TYR A 30 1.64 -11.58 -7.88
C TYR A 30 0.91 -10.40 -7.25
N LEU A 31 1.60 -9.29 -7.01
CA LEU A 31 0.95 -8.08 -6.51
C LEU A 31 -0.08 -7.56 -7.52
N LEU A 32 0.25 -7.52 -8.82
CA LEU A 32 -0.67 -7.11 -9.88
C LEU A 32 -1.91 -8.02 -9.93
N ASP A 33 -1.74 -9.33 -9.84
CA ASP A 33 -2.85 -10.29 -9.83
C ASP A 33 -3.77 -10.10 -8.61
N ILE A 34 -3.18 -9.88 -7.43
CA ILE A 34 -3.94 -9.52 -6.22
C ILE A 34 -4.68 -8.20 -6.44
N MET A 35 -4.03 -7.19 -7.00
CA MET A 35 -4.69 -5.91 -7.30
C MET A 35 -5.88 -6.12 -8.23
N LYS A 36 -5.75 -6.90 -9.31
CA LYS A 36 -6.86 -7.21 -10.22
C LYS A 36 -8.04 -7.87 -9.50
N SER A 37 -7.79 -8.69 -8.49
CA SER A 37 -8.85 -9.29 -7.66
C SER A 37 -9.62 -8.28 -6.80
N LEU A 38 -9.06 -7.08 -6.61
CA LEU A 38 -9.65 -5.97 -5.86
C LEU A 38 -10.40 -4.99 -6.77
N ALA A 39 -10.86 -5.40 -7.95
CA ALA A 39 -11.68 -4.54 -8.80
C ALA A 39 -12.93 -4.03 -8.04
N PRO A 40 -13.23 -2.72 -8.07
CA PRO A 40 -14.41 -2.18 -7.40
C PRO A 40 -15.69 -2.69 -8.06
N ARG A 41 -16.81 -2.64 -7.35
CA ARG A 41 -18.12 -3.16 -7.83
C ARG A 41 -18.58 -2.54 -9.15
N LYS A 42 -18.14 -1.30 -9.44
CA LYS A 42 -18.46 -0.55 -10.66
C LYS A 42 -17.35 -0.61 -11.72
N CYS A 43 -16.47 -1.62 -11.64
CA CYS A 43 -15.50 -1.93 -12.68
C CYS A 43 -16.15 -2.81 -13.74
N GLU A 44 -15.99 -2.44 -15.00
CA GLU A 44 -16.45 -3.23 -16.15
C GLU A 44 -15.22 -3.72 -16.92
N GLY A 45 -14.99 -5.03 -16.96
CA GLY A 45 -13.83 -5.61 -17.64
C GLY A 45 -12.54 -5.62 -16.82
N ASP A 46 -11.40 -5.50 -17.51
CA ASP A 46 -10.06 -5.50 -16.90
C ASP A 46 -9.81 -4.17 -16.17
N PRO A 47 -9.51 -4.17 -14.86
CA PRO A 47 -9.40 -2.94 -14.07
C PRO A 47 -8.17 -2.12 -14.47
N LYS A 48 -8.35 -0.81 -14.62
CA LYS A 48 -7.22 0.10 -14.79
C LYS A 48 -6.56 0.39 -13.44
N ILE A 49 -5.32 -0.09 -13.28
CA ILE A 49 -4.51 0.03 -12.06
C ILE A 49 -3.45 1.11 -12.26
N VAL A 50 -3.22 1.95 -11.24
CA VAL A 50 -2.14 2.94 -11.22
C VAL A 50 -1.44 2.97 -9.86
N ILE A 51 -0.17 3.41 -9.82
CA ILE A 51 0.54 3.70 -8.57
C ILE A 51 0.56 5.21 -8.35
N LEU A 52 -0.06 5.67 -7.26
CA LEU A 52 -0.08 7.09 -6.88
C LEU A 52 1.13 7.42 -6.00
N THR A 53 2.01 8.31 -6.47
CA THR A 53 3.25 8.71 -5.81
C THR A 53 3.23 10.19 -5.40
N PRO A 54 3.86 10.57 -4.26
CA PRO A 54 4.05 11.97 -3.88
C PRO A 54 5.06 12.70 -4.79
N GLY A 55 5.83 11.96 -5.59
CA GLY A 55 6.82 12.51 -6.53
C GLY A 55 8.28 12.31 -6.13
N PRO A 56 9.22 12.84 -6.93
CA PRO A 56 10.65 12.51 -6.88
C PRO A 56 11.38 12.98 -5.61
N LEU A 57 10.79 13.89 -4.84
CA LEU A 57 11.36 14.37 -3.59
C LEU A 57 11.12 13.42 -2.40
N ASN A 58 10.36 12.33 -2.61
CA ASN A 58 10.18 11.30 -1.60
C ASN A 58 11.32 10.28 -1.65
N SER A 59 11.84 9.88 -0.48
CA SER A 59 12.97 8.96 -0.36
C SER A 59 12.71 7.57 -0.95
N ALA A 60 11.45 7.12 -1.01
CA ALA A 60 11.05 5.85 -1.58
C ALA A 60 10.61 5.96 -3.06
N TYR A 61 10.77 7.13 -3.69
CA TYR A 61 10.30 7.34 -5.08
C TYR A 61 10.87 6.32 -6.06
N TYR A 62 12.15 5.96 -5.91
CA TYR A 62 12.79 4.93 -6.73
C TYR A 62 12.02 3.61 -6.66
N GLU A 63 11.61 3.18 -5.47
CA GLU A 63 10.81 1.96 -5.29
C GLU A 63 9.44 2.08 -5.95
N HIS A 64 8.80 3.27 -5.90
CA HIS A 64 7.51 3.50 -6.54
C HIS A 64 7.63 3.35 -8.06
N SER A 65 8.66 3.97 -8.66
CA SER A 65 8.91 3.88 -10.11
C SER A 65 9.32 2.47 -10.54
N TYR A 66 10.19 1.82 -9.78
CA TYR A 66 10.63 0.45 -10.06
C TYR A 66 9.44 -0.52 -10.02
N LEU A 67 8.57 -0.38 -9.01
CA LEU A 67 7.41 -1.23 -8.88
C LEU A 67 6.38 -0.97 -9.99
N ALA A 68 6.15 0.29 -10.36
CA ALA A 68 5.25 0.63 -11.48
C ALA A 68 5.73 0.00 -12.79
N ASP A 69 7.03 0.13 -13.09
CA ASP A 69 7.66 -0.43 -14.28
C ASP A 69 7.58 -1.97 -14.31
N THR A 70 7.98 -2.63 -13.22
CA THR A 70 7.93 -4.10 -13.11
C THR A 70 6.53 -4.68 -13.04
N MET A 71 5.53 -3.91 -12.62
CA MET A 71 4.11 -4.28 -12.71
C MET A 71 3.49 -3.97 -14.08
N GLY A 72 4.13 -3.12 -14.89
CA GLY A 72 3.57 -2.64 -16.16
C GLY A 72 2.35 -1.73 -16.00
N VAL A 73 2.32 -0.91 -14.95
CA VAL A 73 1.24 0.04 -14.65
C VAL A 73 1.75 1.48 -14.61
N GLU A 74 0.86 2.45 -14.79
CA GLU A 74 1.24 3.86 -14.77
C GLU A 74 1.61 4.34 -13.36
N LEU A 75 2.75 5.02 -13.26
CA LEU A 75 3.13 5.84 -12.11
C LEU A 75 2.54 7.24 -12.28
N VAL A 76 1.68 7.67 -11.36
CA VAL A 76 0.95 8.94 -11.45
C VAL A 76 1.15 9.79 -10.21
N GLN A 77 1.15 11.11 -10.37
CA GLN A 77 1.05 12.07 -9.27
C GLN A 77 -0.40 12.56 -9.12
N GLY A 78 -0.70 13.24 -8.01
CA GLY A 78 -2.04 13.78 -7.78
C GLY A 78 -2.55 14.69 -8.90
N SER A 79 -1.64 15.44 -9.56
CA SER A 79 -1.95 16.32 -10.69
C SER A 79 -2.40 15.62 -11.97
N ASP A 80 -2.06 14.33 -12.11
CA ASP A 80 -2.39 13.51 -13.28
C ASP A 80 -3.79 12.91 -13.16
N LEU A 81 -4.36 12.91 -11.95
CA LEU A 81 -5.68 12.40 -11.65
C LEU A 81 -6.69 13.54 -11.47
N ILE A 82 -7.94 13.27 -11.84
CA ILE A 82 -9.07 14.17 -11.63
C ILE A 82 -10.30 13.36 -11.26
N VAL A 83 -11.14 13.90 -10.39
CA VAL A 83 -12.43 13.30 -10.04
C VAL A 83 -13.55 14.12 -10.67
N GLU A 84 -14.40 13.46 -11.45
CA GLU A 84 -15.59 14.04 -12.08
C GLU A 84 -16.76 13.08 -11.89
N ASP A 85 -17.91 13.59 -11.43
CA ASP A 85 -19.10 12.78 -11.12
C ASP A 85 -18.81 11.55 -10.26
N ASN A 86 -17.92 11.73 -9.27
CA ASN A 86 -17.42 10.70 -8.34
C ASN A 86 -16.60 9.58 -9.00
N ILE A 87 -16.17 9.75 -10.25
CA ILE A 87 -15.31 8.81 -10.96
C ILE A 87 -13.91 9.38 -11.03
N THR A 88 -12.91 8.57 -10.68
CA THR A 88 -11.50 8.96 -10.80
C THR A 88 -11.00 8.66 -12.21
N PHE A 89 -10.40 9.67 -12.85
CA PHE A 89 -9.81 9.57 -14.16
C PHE A 89 -8.33 9.97 -14.14
N MET A 90 -7.54 9.32 -14.97
CA MET A 90 -6.19 9.71 -15.35
C MET A 90 -6.24 10.58 -16.61
N ARG A 91 -5.52 11.69 -16.61
CA ARG A 91 -5.35 12.57 -17.77
C ARG A 91 -4.35 11.95 -18.74
N THR A 92 -4.76 11.74 -19.98
CA THR A 92 -3.88 11.29 -21.06
C THR A 92 -3.98 12.24 -22.26
N THR A 93 -3.05 12.12 -23.20
CA THR A 93 -3.07 12.91 -24.45
C THR A 93 -4.28 12.57 -25.35
N GLN A 94 -4.87 11.39 -25.20
CA GLN A 94 -6.02 10.93 -25.99
C GLN A 94 -7.36 11.17 -25.30
N GLY A 95 -7.35 11.73 -24.08
CA GLY A 95 -8.53 11.95 -23.27
C GLY A 95 -8.38 11.39 -21.86
N LYS A 96 -9.47 11.42 -21.10
CA LYS A 96 -9.51 10.91 -19.74
C LYS A 96 -9.72 9.39 -19.77
N GLN A 97 -8.93 8.66 -19.00
CA GLN A 97 -9.08 7.23 -18.83
C GLN A 97 -9.53 6.95 -17.39
N LYS A 98 -10.61 6.18 -17.22
CA LYS A 98 -11.09 5.80 -15.89
C LYS A 98 -10.03 4.95 -15.17
N VAL A 99 -9.86 5.20 -13.88
CA VAL A 99 -8.99 4.44 -12.98
C VAL A 99 -9.86 3.68 -11.99
N ASP A 100 -9.67 2.37 -11.90
CA ASP A 100 -10.47 1.49 -11.05
C ASP A 100 -9.75 1.15 -9.74
N ILE A 101 -8.41 1.10 -9.76
CA ILE A 101 -7.60 0.73 -8.59
C ILE A 101 -6.38 1.64 -8.49
N ILE A 102 -6.16 2.20 -7.30
CA ILE A 102 -5.01 3.02 -6.98
C ILE A 102 -4.19 2.32 -5.90
N TYR A 103 -2.95 1.94 -6.23
CA TYR A 103 -1.96 1.60 -5.23
C TYR A 103 -1.30 2.89 -4.73
N ARG A 104 -1.72 3.36 -3.55
CA ARG A 104 -1.22 4.61 -2.99
C ARG A 104 0.12 4.42 -2.30
N ARG A 105 1.03 5.36 -2.54
CA ARG A 105 2.31 5.53 -1.84
C ARG A 105 2.37 6.89 -1.13
N ILE A 106 1.19 7.36 -0.71
CA ILE A 106 0.94 8.61 0.00
C ILE A 106 0.14 8.27 1.27
N ASP A 107 0.43 8.93 2.38
CA ASP A 107 -0.28 8.77 3.66
C ASP A 107 -1.72 9.29 3.59
N ASP A 108 -2.61 8.74 4.43
CA ASP A 108 -4.06 9.02 4.42
C ASP A 108 -4.37 10.51 4.47
N ASP A 109 -3.66 11.27 5.32
CA ASP A 109 -3.89 12.70 5.50
C ASP A 109 -3.71 13.51 4.21
N PHE A 110 -2.90 13.01 3.27
CA PHE A 110 -2.50 13.75 2.08
C PHE A 110 -3.22 13.30 0.81
N ILE A 111 -4.02 12.22 0.82
CA ILE A 111 -4.61 11.66 -0.40
C ILE A 111 -5.74 12.51 -1.00
N ASP A 112 -6.46 13.28 -0.19
CA ASP A 112 -7.60 14.10 -0.62
C ASP A 112 -7.72 15.37 0.24
N PRO A 113 -7.38 16.56 -0.30
CA PRO A 113 -7.46 17.81 0.44
C PRO A 113 -8.90 18.25 0.76
N LEU A 114 -9.93 17.69 0.12
CA LEU A 114 -11.32 18.02 0.45
C LEU A 114 -11.86 17.23 1.65
N SER A 115 -11.18 16.13 2.02
CA SER A 115 -11.63 15.22 3.08
C SER A 115 -10.68 15.16 4.27
N PHE A 116 -9.39 15.44 4.06
CA PHE A 116 -8.34 15.29 5.06
C PHE A 116 -7.56 16.61 5.24
N ASN A 117 -6.28 16.66 4.87
CA ASN A 117 -5.46 17.86 5.00
C ASN A 117 -5.68 18.81 3.81
N GLU A 118 -6.40 19.91 4.04
CA GLU A 118 -6.67 20.98 3.05
C GLU A 118 -5.41 21.61 2.43
N THR A 119 -4.26 21.51 3.11
CA THR A 119 -2.99 22.04 2.61
C THR A 119 -2.21 21.04 1.73
N SER A 120 -2.73 19.82 1.55
CA SER A 120 -2.08 18.81 0.71
C SER A 120 -2.01 19.25 -0.75
N VAL A 121 -0.80 19.21 -1.32
CA VAL A 121 -0.54 19.49 -2.75
C VAL A 121 -0.25 18.24 -3.57
N ILE A 122 -0.22 17.06 -2.92
CA ILE A 122 0.12 15.78 -3.54
C ILE A 122 -1.08 14.84 -3.70
N GLY A 123 -2.22 15.20 -3.10
CA GLY A 123 -3.47 14.44 -3.16
C GLY A 123 -4.29 14.72 -4.42
N VAL A 124 -5.46 14.09 -4.47
CA VAL A 124 -6.44 14.23 -5.55
C VAL A 124 -7.77 14.70 -4.92
N PRO A 125 -8.19 15.95 -5.17
CA PRO A 125 -9.44 16.48 -4.65
C PRO A 125 -10.64 15.58 -5.01
N GLY A 126 -11.38 15.13 -3.99
CA GLY A 126 -12.58 14.31 -4.14
C GLY A 126 -12.33 12.81 -4.28
N LEU A 127 -11.07 12.35 -4.21
CA LEU A 127 -10.72 10.94 -4.34
C LEU A 127 -11.36 10.08 -3.25
N PHE A 128 -11.45 10.57 -2.02
CA PHE A 128 -12.07 9.81 -0.94
C PHE A 128 -13.57 9.62 -1.17
N HIS A 129 -14.23 10.61 -1.79
CA HIS A 129 -15.65 10.49 -2.16
C HIS A 129 -15.86 9.48 -3.31
N SER A 130 -14.97 9.47 -4.31
CA SER A 130 -14.95 8.47 -5.38
C SER A 130 -14.79 7.04 -4.82
N TYR A 131 -13.87 6.87 -3.87
CA TYR A 131 -13.67 5.62 -3.13
C TYR A 131 -14.93 5.19 -2.38
N LYS A 132 -15.52 6.08 -1.57
CA LYS A 132 -16.77 5.79 -0.83
C LYS A 132 -17.95 5.48 -1.76
N SER A 133 -17.96 6.02 -2.96
CA SER A 133 -19.00 5.78 -3.98
C SER A 133 -18.81 4.47 -4.75
N GLY A 134 -17.73 3.72 -4.47
CA GLY A 134 -17.43 2.42 -5.03
C GLY A 134 -16.97 2.44 -6.50
N TYR A 135 -16.46 3.58 -6.98
CA TYR A 135 -15.93 3.71 -8.34
C TYR A 135 -14.44 3.36 -8.45
N VAL A 136 -13.69 3.55 -7.38
CA VAL A 136 -12.27 3.25 -7.30
C VAL A 136 -11.98 2.51 -5.98
N ASN A 137 -11.06 1.56 -6.01
CA ASN A 137 -10.49 0.97 -4.80
C ASN A 137 -9.09 1.55 -4.54
N ILE A 138 -8.81 1.84 -3.27
CA ILE A 138 -7.52 2.39 -2.83
C ILE A 138 -6.81 1.32 -2.01
N CYS A 139 -5.56 1.03 -2.36
CA CYS A 139 -4.73 0.05 -1.68
C CYS A 139 -3.45 0.72 -1.17
N SER A 140 -3.09 0.61 0.11
CA SER A 140 -3.92 0.08 1.21
C SER A 140 -5.13 0.98 1.48
N ALA A 141 -6.21 0.41 1.99
CA ALA A 141 -7.44 1.15 2.28
C ALA A 141 -7.17 2.31 3.27
N PRO A 142 -7.80 3.49 3.08
CA PRO A 142 -7.72 4.57 4.06
C PRO A 142 -8.20 4.09 5.44
N GLY A 143 -7.45 4.43 6.48
CA GLY A 143 -7.70 4.03 7.87
C GLY A 143 -7.07 2.70 8.30
N SER A 144 -6.41 1.97 7.39
CA SER A 144 -5.72 0.70 7.72
C SER A 144 -4.59 0.86 8.76
N GLY A 145 -4.06 2.08 8.93
CA GLY A 145 -3.02 2.38 9.92
C GLY A 145 -3.41 2.07 11.37
N ILE A 146 -4.70 2.04 11.71
CA ILE A 146 -5.14 1.64 13.06
C ILE A 146 -4.70 0.21 13.42
N ALA A 147 -4.62 -0.69 12.44
CA ALA A 147 -4.29 -2.10 12.67
C ALA A 147 -2.81 -2.29 13.04
N ASP A 148 -1.92 -1.38 12.62
CA ASP A 148 -0.49 -1.42 12.90
C ASP A 148 -0.06 -0.40 13.98
N ASP A 149 -1.04 0.22 14.66
CA ASP A 149 -0.72 1.12 15.78
C ASP A 149 -0.01 0.35 16.91
N LYS A 150 1.01 0.98 17.49
CA LYS A 150 1.85 0.37 18.53
C LYS A 150 1.05 -0.03 19.78
N ALA A 151 -0.04 0.67 20.10
CA ALA A 151 -0.92 0.28 21.18
C ALA A 151 -1.74 -0.96 20.81
N ILE A 152 -2.24 -1.03 19.56
CA ILE A 152 -3.00 -2.15 19.03
C ILE A 152 -2.15 -3.43 18.93
N TYR A 153 -0.86 -3.32 18.57
CA TYR A 153 0.10 -4.43 18.57
C TYR A 153 0.05 -5.28 19.84
N THR A 154 -0.11 -4.66 21.02
CA THR A 154 -0.13 -5.36 22.31
C THR A 154 -1.34 -6.29 22.51
N TYR A 155 -2.35 -6.18 21.65
CA TYR A 155 -3.55 -7.00 21.65
C TYR A 155 -3.55 -8.05 20.53
N MET A 156 -2.51 -8.12 19.69
CA MET A 156 -2.46 -9.04 18.55
C MET A 156 -2.74 -10.52 18.94
N PRO A 157 -2.23 -11.05 20.07
CA PRO A 157 -2.58 -12.39 20.51
C PRO A 157 -4.09 -12.58 20.76
N ASP A 158 -4.73 -11.59 21.38
CA ASP A 158 -6.15 -11.65 21.70
C ASP A 158 -7.02 -11.48 20.45
N ILE A 159 -6.58 -10.64 19.50
CA ILE A 159 -7.20 -10.45 18.19
C ILE A 159 -7.22 -11.78 17.42
N ILE A 160 -6.08 -12.50 17.38
CA ILE A 160 -5.98 -13.81 16.71
C ILE A 160 -6.95 -14.81 17.34
N ARG A 161 -6.96 -14.93 18.67
CA ARG A 161 -7.89 -15.83 19.38
C ARG A 161 -9.34 -15.47 19.12
N PHE A 162 -9.67 -14.18 19.10
CA PHE A 162 -11.03 -13.70 18.91
C PHE A 162 -11.55 -13.98 17.50
N TYR A 163 -10.79 -13.64 16.45
CA TYR A 163 -11.26 -13.76 15.07
C TYR A 163 -11.06 -15.16 14.46
N LEU A 164 -9.99 -15.87 14.85
CA LEU A 164 -9.65 -17.17 14.27
C LEU A 164 -9.96 -18.35 15.21
N GLY A 165 -10.14 -18.11 16.51
CA GLY A 165 -10.29 -19.19 17.49
C GLY A 165 -9.02 -20.02 17.69
N GLU A 166 -7.87 -19.50 17.24
CA GLU A 166 -6.58 -20.20 17.24
C GLU A 166 -5.59 -19.54 18.21
N GLU A 167 -4.58 -20.29 18.64
CA GLU A 167 -3.41 -19.72 19.32
C GLU A 167 -2.43 -19.09 18.30
N PRO A 168 -1.85 -17.91 18.59
CA PRO A 168 -0.86 -17.30 17.72
C PRO A 168 0.35 -18.21 17.46
N LYS A 169 0.62 -18.49 16.18
CA LYS A 169 1.81 -19.27 15.75
C LYS A 169 3.11 -18.48 15.94
N LEU A 170 3.05 -17.16 15.77
CA LEU A 170 4.17 -16.24 16.00
C LEU A 170 3.95 -15.49 17.31
N PRO A 171 4.86 -15.58 18.28
CA PRO A 171 4.70 -14.87 19.55
C PRO A 171 4.93 -13.37 19.37
N SER A 172 4.08 -12.55 20.00
CA SER A 172 4.33 -11.11 20.11
C SER A 172 5.45 -10.84 21.11
N ILE A 173 6.27 -9.84 20.83
CA ILE A 173 7.27 -9.33 21.77
C ILE A 173 6.52 -8.60 22.88
N LYS A 174 6.93 -8.83 24.13
CA LYS A 174 6.34 -8.15 25.28
C LYS A 174 6.60 -6.64 25.18
N THR A 175 5.52 -5.87 25.02
CA THR A 175 5.56 -4.41 25.00
C THR A 175 4.75 -3.85 26.16
N TRP A 176 5.38 -2.98 26.96
CA TRP A 176 4.77 -2.34 28.12
C TRP A 176 3.93 -1.15 27.70
N ARG A 177 2.70 -1.06 28.21
CA ARG A 177 1.79 0.06 27.93
C ARG A 177 1.88 1.10 29.03
N CYS A 178 2.68 2.15 28.84
CA CYS A 178 2.82 3.22 29.84
C CYS A 178 1.53 4.02 30.13
N SER A 179 0.44 3.77 29.39
CA SER A 179 -0.91 4.22 29.76
C SER A 179 -1.47 3.47 30.98
N LYS A 180 -1.02 2.23 31.23
CA LYS A 180 -1.29 1.46 32.44
C LYS A 180 -0.31 1.86 33.54
N ALA A 181 -0.83 2.22 34.71
CA ALA A 181 -0.01 2.71 35.82
C ALA A 181 1.07 1.70 36.27
N ALA A 182 0.76 0.40 36.27
CA ALA A 182 1.70 -0.65 36.65
C ALA A 182 2.87 -0.78 35.65
N ASP A 183 2.57 -0.88 34.36
CA ASP A 183 3.56 -0.91 33.28
C ASP A 183 4.43 0.36 33.28
N ARG A 184 3.81 1.53 33.47
CA ARG A 184 4.54 2.80 33.55
C ARG A 184 5.51 2.83 34.72
N LYS A 185 5.08 2.38 35.90
CA LYS A 185 5.95 2.29 37.09
C LYS A 185 7.14 1.37 36.82
N TYR A 186 6.89 0.20 36.23
CA TYR A 186 7.95 -0.73 35.87
C TYR A 186 8.99 -0.11 34.93
N VAL A 187 8.55 0.64 33.91
CA VAL A 187 9.44 1.28 32.93
C VAL A 187 10.22 2.46 33.52
N LEU A 188 9.60 3.28 34.38
CA LEU A 188 10.20 4.51 34.89
C LEU A 188 11.04 4.34 36.18
N GLY A 189 10.86 3.25 36.92
CA GLY A 189 11.49 3.04 38.24
C GLY A 189 10.62 3.50 39.39
#